data_AF-A0A1G2S620-F1
#
_entry.id   AF-A0A1G2S620-F1
#
_cell.length_a   1.000
_cell.length_b   1.000
_cell.length_c   1.000
_cell.angle_alpha   90.00
_cell.angle_beta   90.00
_cell.angle_gamma   90.00
#
_symmetry.space_group_name_H-M   'P 1'
#
loop_
_entity.id
_entity.type
_entity.pdbx_description
1 polymer ?
#
loop_
_entity_poly.entity_id
_entity_poly.type
_entity_poly.pdbx_seq_one_letter_code
_entity_poly.pdbx_strand_id
1 'polypeptide(L)'
;MKHLISILVGLALIAFAGVLVANAQSYTPLARLPGTVDANTGQTNISMYLSGAIKLLIALGAALAILFAIIGGTQYVAAGISPDAKSGAKERIWGALIGLAIILTSYLLLNSINPKLVQFSFMLPPVGEVAPGAAVSGVPGTCPIAPLEALTGVALSMENGATVLFTSDDSSVQRNLTELKKEVAKLNTALGGKVTVNSAYRPMAYQRHLYAIVNKWITQGLKDNTDPLCASLKSTVGAEYAKHGLGTVVASPGSCAPHVKGTGVDLQIPGYDLNTINSFMVTNHINLRWQGLTNDPVHFNLQNPPYSGCAASF
;
A
#
# COMPACT_ATOMS: atom_id res chain seq x y z
N MET A 1 46.63 6.73 21.29
CA MET A 1 45.96 5.99 22.38
C MET A 1 44.68 6.65 22.88
N LYS A 2 44.64 7.98 23.14
CA LYS A 2 43.42 8.67 23.65
C LYS A 2 42.16 8.49 22.78
N HIS A 3 42.28 8.48 21.45
CA HIS A 3 41.13 8.32 20.56
C HIS A 3 40.72 6.86 20.29
N LEU A 4 41.60 5.90 20.58
CA LEU A 4 41.35 4.48 20.33
C LEU A 4 40.32 3.92 21.33
N ILE A 5 40.39 4.37 22.58
CA ILE A 5 39.46 4.00 23.64
C ILE A 5 38.06 4.57 23.34
N SER A 6 37.98 5.82 22.84
CA SER A 6 36.69 6.43 22.46
C SER A 6 36.02 5.73 21.28
N ILE A 7 36.80 5.24 20.31
CA ILE A 7 36.28 4.48 19.16
C ILE A 7 35.81 3.08 19.59
N LEU A 8 36.56 2.39 20.45
CA LEU A 8 36.19 1.07 20.98
C LEU A 8 34.95 1.14 21.89
N VAL A 9 34.83 2.18 22.71
CA VAL A 9 33.62 2.42 23.52
C VAL A 9 32.41 2.73 22.63
N GLY A 10 32.60 3.51 21.55
CA GLY A 10 31.55 3.77 20.56
C GLY A 10 31.08 2.51 19.84
N LEU A 11 32.01 1.66 19.37
CA LEU A 11 31.70 0.38 18.73
C LEU A 11 31.03 -0.61 19.68
N ALA A 12 31.44 -0.64 20.96
CA ALA A 12 30.81 -1.47 21.98
C ALA A 12 29.38 -1.00 22.33
N LEU A 13 29.13 0.32 22.36
CA LEU A 13 27.79 0.89 22.54
C LEU A 13 26.86 0.59 21.36
N ILE A 14 27.39 0.64 20.13
CA ILE A 14 26.65 0.29 18.91
C ILE A 14 26.35 -1.21 18.86
N ALA A 15 27.31 -2.06 19.25
CA ALA A 15 27.12 -3.51 19.33
C ALA A 15 26.13 -3.91 20.44
N PHE A 16 26.15 -3.23 21.59
CA PHE A 16 25.23 -3.47 22.71
C PHE A 16 23.80 -3.00 22.40
N ALA A 17 23.64 -1.91 21.64
CA ALA A 17 22.34 -1.48 21.14
C ALA A 17 21.73 -2.48 20.15
N GLY A 18 22.56 -3.17 19.35
CA GLY A 18 22.10 -4.19 18.40
C GLY A 18 21.49 -5.45 19.06
N VAL A 19 21.93 -5.80 20.28
CA VAL A 19 21.48 -7.01 20.99
C VAL A 19 20.13 -6.81 21.70
N LEU A 20 19.72 -5.57 21.99
CA LEU A 20 18.45 -5.27 22.69
C LEU A 20 17.20 -5.28 21.79
N VAL A 21 17.33 -5.40 20.46
CA VAL A 21 16.19 -5.31 19.51
C VAL A 21 15.49 -6.66 19.29
N ALA A 22 15.91 -7.74 19.95
CA ALA A 22 15.44 -9.10 19.67
C ALA A 22 14.10 -9.52 20.30
N ASN A 23 13.38 -8.64 21.02
CA ASN A 23 12.10 -8.99 21.65
C ASN A 23 10.99 -7.98 21.30
N ALA A 24 10.30 -8.19 20.17
CA ALA A 24 9.11 -7.43 19.83
C ALA A 24 7.92 -7.88 20.71
N GLN A 25 7.68 -7.18 21.82
CA GLN A 25 6.47 -7.34 22.63
C GLN A 25 5.33 -6.53 22.01
N SER A 26 4.13 -7.10 21.93
CA SER A 26 2.91 -6.37 21.56
C SER A 26 2.60 -5.28 22.59
N TYR A 27 2.42 -4.04 22.15
CA TYR A 27 2.13 -2.90 23.00
C TYR A 27 0.84 -2.19 22.54
N THR A 28 0.02 -1.75 23.49
CA THR A 28 -1.17 -0.93 23.22
C THR A 28 -0.87 0.53 23.57
N PRO A 29 -0.77 1.44 22.59
CA PRO A 29 -0.40 2.83 22.85
C PRO A 29 -1.58 3.60 23.45
N LEU A 30 -1.28 4.49 24.40
CA LEU A 30 -2.26 5.40 25.03
C LEU A 30 -2.91 6.36 24.02
N ALA A 31 -2.15 6.78 23.01
CA ALA A 31 -2.63 7.57 21.88
C ALA A 31 -2.38 6.79 20.59
N ARG A 32 -3.42 6.54 19.80
CA ARG A 32 -3.27 5.82 18.53
C ARG A 32 -2.95 6.83 17.42
N LEU A 33 -1.75 6.75 16.85
CA LEU A 33 -1.41 7.58 15.70
C LEU A 33 -1.98 6.95 14.40
N PRO A 34 -2.56 7.73 13.49
CA PRO A 34 -3.03 7.24 12.20
C PRO A 34 -1.94 6.47 11.44
N GLY A 35 -2.27 5.29 10.91
CA GLY A 35 -1.33 4.45 10.17
C GLY A 35 -0.26 3.72 11.00
N THR A 36 -0.38 3.72 12.34
CA THR A 36 0.60 3.04 13.24
C THR A 36 0.06 1.83 13.98
N VAL A 37 -1.23 1.57 13.89
CA VAL A 37 -1.89 0.44 14.56
C VAL A 37 -2.30 -0.58 13.53
N ASP A 38 -2.13 -1.86 13.85
CA ASP A 38 -2.72 -2.92 13.05
C ASP A 38 -4.25 -2.79 13.12
N ALA A 39 -4.88 -2.69 11.95
CA ALA A 39 -6.31 -2.42 11.83
C ALA A 39 -7.21 -3.54 12.38
N ASN A 40 -6.63 -4.72 12.65
CA ASN A 40 -7.35 -5.92 13.10
C ASN A 40 -7.13 -6.21 14.58
N THR A 41 -5.95 -5.92 15.12
CA THR A 41 -5.62 -6.24 16.53
C THR A 41 -5.61 -5.02 17.45
N GLY A 42 -5.56 -3.80 16.89
CA GLY A 42 -5.37 -2.57 17.67
C GLY A 42 -4.01 -2.51 18.39
N GLN A 43 -3.15 -3.52 18.17
CA GLN A 43 -1.81 -3.59 18.71
C GLN A 43 -0.85 -2.86 17.77
N THR A 44 0.20 -2.30 18.35
CA THR A 44 1.34 -1.76 17.62
C THR A 44 2.61 -2.36 18.19
N ASN A 45 3.65 -2.42 17.38
CA ASN A 45 5.00 -2.58 17.89
C ASN A 45 5.70 -1.21 17.88
N ILE A 46 6.76 -1.09 18.66
CA ILE A 46 7.52 0.16 18.76
C ILE A 46 7.98 0.67 17.40
N SER A 47 8.28 -0.22 16.45
CA SER A 47 8.73 0.15 15.11
C SER A 47 7.65 0.84 14.28
N MET A 48 6.41 0.36 14.33
CA MET A 48 5.27 0.97 13.61
C MET A 48 4.86 2.29 14.24
N TYR A 49 4.79 2.35 15.57
CA TYR A 49 4.47 3.57 16.31
C TYR A 49 5.50 4.67 16.09
N LEU A 50 6.79 4.34 16.22
CA LEU A 50 7.89 5.28 16.02
C LEU A 50 7.93 5.79 14.57
N SER A 51 7.70 4.91 13.60
CA SER A 51 7.62 5.28 12.18
C SER A 51 6.53 6.33 11.93
N GLY A 52 5.30 6.14 12.43
CA GLY A 52 4.25 7.14 12.25
C GLY A 52 4.46 8.42 13.06
N ALA A 53 5.04 8.34 14.26
CA ALA A 53 5.40 9.52 15.03
C ALA A 53 6.44 10.39 14.30
N ILE A 54 7.46 9.76 13.71
CA ILE A 54 8.47 10.45 12.90
C ILE A 54 7.83 11.12 11.68
N LYS A 55 6.94 10.42 10.96
CA LYS A 55 6.21 10.99 9.81
C LYS A 55 5.37 12.20 10.21
N LEU A 56 4.65 12.10 11.33
CA LEU A 56 3.84 13.21 11.85
C LEU A 56 4.71 14.42 12.18
N LEU A 57 5.85 14.22 12.84
CA LEU A 57 6.78 15.30 13.20
C LEU A 57 7.39 15.96 11.97
N ILE A 58 7.77 15.19 10.94
CA ILE A 58 8.29 15.73 9.68
C ILE A 58 7.20 16.57 8.98
N ALA A 59 5.96 16.08 8.91
CA ALA A 59 4.86 16.80 8.28
C ALA A 59 4.51 18.11 9.02
N LEU A 60 4.40 18.04 10.35
CA LEU A 60 4.14 19.22 11.19
C LEU A 60 5.29 20.24 11.11
N GLY A 61 6.53 19.77 11.17
CA GLY A 61 7.71 20.63 11.05
C GLY A 61 7.77 21.34 9.70
N ALA A 62 7.48 20.63 8.61
CA ALA A 62 7.45 21.23 7.27
C ALA A 62 6.35 22.28 7.15
N ALA A 63 5.14 22.00 7.66
CA ALA A 63 4.04 22.97 7.66
C ALA A 63 4.38 24.24 8.47
N LEU A 64 4.97 24.09 9.65
CA LEU A 64 5.42 25.22 10.47
C LEU A 64 6.54 26.02 9.79
N ALA A 65 7.50 25.36 9.16
CA ALA A 65 8.57 26.04 8.43
C ALA A 65 8.01 26.92 7.30
N ILE A 66 7.05 26.40 6.52
CA ILE A 66 6.36 27.17 5.47
C ILE A 66 5.59 28.35 6.07
N LEU A 67 4.86 28.14 7.17
CA LEU A 67 4.12 29.21 7.85
C LEU A 67 5.05 30.34 8.31
N PHE A 68 6.17 30.03 8.96
CA PHE A 68 7.14 31.03 9.41
C PHE A 68 7.83 31.74 8.24
N ALA A 69 8.08 31.04 7.13
CA ALA A 69 8.60 31.66 5.92
C ALA A 69 7.60 32.65 5.30
N ILE A 70 6.31 32.32 5.27
CA ILE A 70 5.25 33.23 4.79
C ILE A 70 5.15 34.47 5.68
N ILE A 71 5.12 34.28 7.01
CA ILE A 71 5.05 35.40 7.96
C ILE A 71 6.29 36.30 7.84
N GLY A 72 7.49 35.72 7.72
CA GLY A 72 8.72 36.47 7.49
C GLY A 72 8.70 37.22 6.15
N GLY A 73 8.18 36.59 5.09
CA GLY A 73 8.04 37.19 3.77
C GLY A 73 7.10 38.39 3.76
N THR A 74 5.93 38.27 4.38
CA THR A 74 4.97 39.40 4.47
C THR A 74 5.52 40.53 5.34
N GLN A 75 6.19 40.23 6.45
CA GLN A 75 6.89 41.21 7.27
C GLN A 75 7.98 41.94 6.51
N TYR A 76 8.74 41.24 5.67
CA TYR A 76 9.82 41.82 4.88
C TYR A 76 9.31 42.86 3.87
N VAL A 77 8.19 42.56 3.20
CA VAL A 77 7.53 43.48 2.25
C VAL A 77 6.90 44.67 3.00
N ALA A 78 6.23 44.42 4.11
CA ALA A 78 5.56 45.46 4.91
C ALA A 78 6.54 46.41 5.64
N ALA A 79 7.79 45.99 5.86
CA ALA A 79 8.81 46.77 6.58
C ALA A 79 9.26 48.07 5.85
N GLY A 80 8.92 48.24 4.56
CA GLY A 80 9.19 49.49 3.82
C GLY A 80 10.67 49.84 3.75
N ILE A 81 11.09 50.96 4.36
CA ILE A 81 12.49 51.42 4.43
C ILE A 81 13.16 51.22 5.79
N SER A 82 12.45 50.67 6.80
CA SER A 82 13.02 50.44 8.13
C SER A 82 14.05 49.30 8.10
N PRO A 83 15.33 49.57 8.43
CA PRO A 83 16.38 48.53 8.43
C PRO A 83 16.15 47.46 9.51
N ASP A 84 15.71 47.86 10.70
CA ASP A 84 15.51 46.95 11.84
C ASP A 84 14.37 45.97 11.58
N ALA A 85 13.24 46.47 11.06
CA ALA A 85 12.10 45.63 10.71
C ALA A 85 12.44 44.63 9.58
N LYS A 86 13.27 45.04 8.61
CA LYS A 86 13.79 44.14 7.56
C LYS A 86 14.74 43.08 8.12
N SER A 87 15.59 43.46 9.08
CA SER A 87 16.53 42.53 9.72
C SER A 87 15.79 41.42 10.46
N GLY A 88 14.82 41.77 11.30
CA GLY A 88 14.01 40.78 12.04
C GLY A 88 13.20 39.86 11.11
N ALA A 89 12.66 40.39 10.00
CA ALA A 89 11.97 39.58 9.00
C ALA A 89 12.92 38.59 8.31
N LYS A 90 14.15 39.02 7.97
CA LYS A 90 15.19 38.15 7.40
C LYS A 90 15.60 37.04 8.38
N GLU A 91 15.78 37.37 9.65
CA GLU A 91 16.13 36.38 10.68
C GLU A 91 15.06 35.28 10.80
N ARG A 92 13.78 35.67 10.75
CA ARG A 92 12.65 34.72 10.76
C ARG A 92 12.63 33.81 9.53
N ILE A 93 12.94 34.35 8.34
CA ILE A 93 13.08 33.56 7.10
C ILE A 93 14.26 32.60 7.22
N TRP A 94 15.42 33.06 7.70
CA TRP A 94 16.60 32.21 7.90
C TRP A 94 16.34 31.09 8.89
N GLY A 95 15.65 31.37 10.00
CA GLY A 95 15.23 30.35 10.97
C GLY A 95 14.34 29.28 10.34
N ALA A 96 13.39 29.68 9.48
CA ALA A 96 12.53 28.75 8.75
C ALA A 96 13.33 27.88 7.76
N LEU A 97 14.28 28.47 7.02
CA LEU A 97 15.13 27.75 6.06
C LEU A 97 16.07 26.75 6.75
N ILE A 98 16.68 27.14 7.86
CA ILE A 98 17.53 26.25 8.66
C ILE A 98 16.69 25.10 9.24
N GLY A 99 15.51 25.39 9.78
CA GLY A 99 14.58 24.37 10.27
C GLY A 99 14.17 23.38 9.19
N LEU A 100 13.85 23.87 7.98
CA LEU A 100 13.53 23.02 6.83
C LEU A 100 14.72 22.16 6.42
N ALA A 101 15.94 22.71 6.41
CA ALA A 101 17.14 21.96 6.09
C ALA A 101 17.36 20.80 7.08
N ILE A 102 17.17 21.03 8.38
CA ILE A 102 17.27 19.98 9.41
C ILE A 102 16.24 18.86 9.17
N ILE A 103 14.99 19.22 8.84
CA ILE A 103 13.93 18.25 8.54
C ILE A 103 14.29 17.41 7.31
N LEU A 104 14.78 18.04 6.24
CA LEU A 104 15.20 17.35 5.02
C LEU A 104 16.40 16.44 5.26
N THR A 105 17.39 16.89 6.04
CA THR A 105 18.52 16.04 6.44
C THR A 105 18.06 14.85 7.26
N SER A 106 17.13 15.05 8.20
CA SER A 106 16.52 13.96 8.98
C SER A 106 15.79 12.96 8.08
N TYR A 107 15.00 13.44 7.11
CA TYR A 107 14.35 12.61 6.11
C TYR A 107 15.37 11.78 5.31
N LEU A 108 16.44 12.39 4.81
CA LEU A 108 17.46 11.70 4.01
C LEU A 108 18.16 10.60 4.82
N LEU A 109 18.52 10.88 6.08
CA LEU A 109 19.11 9.89 6.98
C LEU A 109 18.16 8.71 7.22
N LEU A 110 16.91 8.99 7.58
CA LEU A 110 15.90 7.96 7.82
C LEU A 110 15.59 7.14 6.56
N ASN A 111 15.49 7.80 5.40
CA ASN A 111 15.28 7.16 4.11
C ASN A 111 16.44 6.25 3.71
N SER A 112 17.67 6.65 4.04
CA SER A 112 18.87 5.85 3.78
C SER A 112 18.97 4.61 4.68
N ILE A 113 18.46 4.68 5.91
CA ILE A 113 18.43 3.53 6.83
C ILE A 113 17.30 2.58 6.45
N ASN A 114 16.08 3.11 6.33
CA ASN A 114 14.91 2.34 5.95
C ASN A 114 13.83 3.25 5.33
N PRO A 115 13.55 3.12 4.02
CA PRO A 115 12.57 3.97 3.35
C PRO A 115 11.14 3.81 3.90
N LYS A 116 10.82 2.70 4.59
CA LYS A 116 9.52 2.49 5.24
C LYS A 116 9.26 3.49 6.39
N LEU A 117 10.31 4.06 6.98
CA LEU A 117 10.23 5.05 8.07
C LEU A 117 9.74 6.43 7.59
N VAL A 118 9.89 6.72 6.29
CA VAL A 118 9.53 8.03 5.73
C VAL A 118 8.46 7.95 4.63
N GLN A 119 8.02 6.75 4.26
CA GLN A 119 6.96 6.55 3.28
C GLN A 119 5.62 7.10 3.80
N PHE A 120 5.16 8.22 3.23
CA PHE A 120 3.86 8.81 3.54
C PHE A 120 2.76 8.10 2.74
N SER A 121 1.91 7.34 3.42
CA SER A 121 0.66 6.84 2.87
C SER A 121 -0.45 7.78 3.30
N PHE A 122 -0.61 8.88 2.55
CA PHE A 122 -1.68 9.85 2.81
C PHE A 122 -3.01 9.33 2.24
N MET A 123 -3.47 8.18 2.74
CA MET A 123 -4.88 7.81 2.65
C MET A 123 -5.55 8.41 3.88
N LEU A 124 -5.94 9.68 3.78
CA LEU A 124 -6.97 10.19 4.66
C LEU A 124 -8.29 9.61 4.15
N PRO A 125 -9.05 8.86 4.98
CA PRO A 125 -10.45 8.63 4.66
C PRO A 125 -11.11 10.02 4.43
N PRO A 126 -12.04 10.14 3.47
CA PRO A 126 -12.75 11.38 3.22
C PRO A 126 -13.24 11.99 4.54
N VAL A 127 -13.01 13.29 4.76
CA VAL A 127 -13.52 13.97 5.96
C VAL A 127 -15.03 14.06 5.82
N GLY A 128 -15.74 13.08 6.40
CA GLY A 128 -17.15 12.81 6.18
C GLY A 128 -17.48 11.32 6.09
N GLU A 129 -16.49 10.47 5.83
CA GLU A 129 -16.58 9.02 6.02
C GLU A 129 -15.85 8.63 7.30
N VAL A 130 -16.60 8.03 8.22
CA VAL A 130 -16.06 7.40 9.42
C VAL A 130 -14.95 6.44 8.96
N ALA A 131 -13.73 6.62 9.46
CA ALA A 131 -12.61 5.74 9.14
C ALA A 131 -13.05 4.26 9.25
N PRO A 132 -12.85 3.42 8.22
CA PRO A 132 -13.13 2.00 8.34
C PRO A 132 -12.13 1.44 9.37
N GLY A 133 -12.61 1.15 10.57
CA GLY A 133 -11.76 0.64 11.65
C GLY A 133 -11.63 1.53 12.89
N ALA A 134 -12.45 2.56 13.06
CA ALA A 134 -12.93 2.82 14.41
C ALA A 134 -13.74 1.56 14.79
N ALA A 135 -13.06 0.56 15.36
CA ALA A 135 -13.73 -0.40 16.20
C ALA A 135 -14.46 0.45 17.25
N VAL A 136 -15.77 0.61 17.06
CA VAL A 136 -16.72 0.68 18.16
C VAL A 136 -16.50 -0.61 18.94
N SER A 137 -15.45 -0.60 19.77
CA SER A 137 -15.32 -1.55 20.85
C SER A 137 -16.51 -1.26 21.74
N GLY A 138 -17.50 -2.15 21.68
CA GLY A 138 -18.61 -2.18 22.61
C GLY A 138 -19.86 -1.43 22.15
N VAL A 139 -20.52 -1.91 21.11
CA VAL A 139 -21.98 -2.08 21.25
C VAL A 139 -22.16 -3.46 21.91
N PRO A 140 -22.68 -3.55 23.14
CA PRO A 140 -22.99 -4.84 23.74
C PRO A 140 -23.92 -5.63 22.81
N GLY A 141 -23.49 -6.82 22.36
CA GLY A 141 -24.30 -7.71 21.52
C GLY A 141 -23.94 -7.78 20.03
N THR A 142 -22.74 -7.37 19.60
CA THR A 142 -22.26 -7.58 18.23
C THR A 142 -20.95 -8.36 18.18
N CYS A 143 -20.70 -9.04 17.04
CA CYS A 143 -19.45 -9.77 16.81
C CYS A 143 -18.24 -8.82 16.94
N PRO A 144 -17.18 -9.20 17.69
CA PRO A 144 -15.95 -8.41 17.78
C PRO A 144 -15.23 -8.22 16.44
N ILE A 145 -15.48 -9.11 15.49
CA ILE A 145 -14.95 -9.03 14.11
C ILE A 145 -15.87 -8.12 13.30
N ALA A 146 -15.30 -7.06 12.72
CA ALA A 146 -16.05 -6.14 11.87
C ALA A 146 -16.65 -6.85 10.64
N PRO A 147 -17.82 -6.42 10.13
CA PRO A 147 -18.39 -6.99 8.91
C PRO A 147 -17.53 -6.72 7.65
N LEU A 148 -17.87 -7.37 6.54
CA LEU A 148 -17.29 -7.03 5.23
C LEU A 148 -17.77 -5.64 4.81
N GLU A 149 -16.87 -4.86 4.21
CA GLU A 149 -17.22 -3.56 3.63
C GLU A 149 -18.14 -3.78 2.43
N ALA A 150 -19.20 -2.97 2.31
CA ALA A 150 -20.09 -3.05 1.16
C ALA A 150 -19.35 -2.60 -0.11
N LEU A 151 -19.42 -3.41 -1.16
CA LEU A 151 -18.87 -3.05 -2.46
C LEU A 151 -19.76 -2.04 -3.18
N THR A 152 -19.11 -1.12 -3.90
CA THR A 152 -19.78 -0.13 -4.74
C THR A 152 -19.11 -0.04 -6.11
N GLY A 153 -19.80 0.59 -7.07
CA GLY A 153 -19.28 0.86 -8.41
C GLY A 153 -18.76 -0.38 -9.13
N VAL A 154 -17.58 -0.26 -9.73
CA VAL A 154 -16.95 -1.33 -10.54
C VAL A 154 -16.69 -2.60 -9.73
N ALA A 155 -16.32 -2.48 -8.46
CA ALA A 155 -16.09 -3.64 -7.62
C ALA A 155 -17.38 -4.44 -7.36
N LEU A 156 -18.52 -3.76 -7.19
CA LEU A 156 -19.82 -4.42 -7.08
C LEU A 156 -20.22 -5.10 -8.39
N SER A 157 -19.93 -4.50 -9.55
CA SER A 157 -20.17 -5.15 -10.84
C SER A 157 -19.36 -6.44 -11.00
N MET A 158 -18.09 -6.44 -10.57
CA MET A 158 -17.25 -7.66 -10.57
C MET A 158 -17.83 -8.73 -9.64
N GLU A 159 -18.32 -8.33 -8.47
CA GLU A 159 -18.97 -9.25 -7.52
C GLU A 159 -20.23 -9.91 -8.09
N ASN A 160 -20.91 -9.20 -8.98
CA ASN A 160 -22.10 -9.65 -9.70
C ASN A 160 -21.78 -10.37 -11.04
N GLY A 161 -20.51 -10.73 -11.28
CA GLY A 161 -20.12 -11.58 -12.41
C GLY A 161 -19.48 -10.85 -13.60
N ALA A 162 -19.22 -9.54 -13.51
CA ALA A 162 -18.44 -8.83 -14.53
C ALA A 162 -16.93 -9.13 -14.36
N THR A 163 -16.49 -10.33 -14.72
CA THR A 163 -15.13 -10.84 -14.43
C THR A 163 -14.04 -10.31 -15.36
N VAL A 164 -14.42 -9.85 -16.56
CA VAL A 164 -13.49 -9.35 -17.58
C VAL A 164 -13.75 -7.86 -17.84
N LEU A 165 -12.91 -7.03 -17.24
CA LEU A 165 -12.99 -5.57 -17.36
C LEU A 165 -11.71 -5.03 -18.01
N PHE A 166 -11.88 -4.13 -18.98
CA PHE A 166 -10.81 -3.37 -19.62
C PHE A 166 -11.02 -1.85 -19.49
N THR A 167 -11.81 -1.44 -18.49
CA THR A 167 -12.17 -0.05 -18.26
C THR A 167 -11.83 0.39 -16.83
N SER A 168 -11.30 1.59 -16.68
CA SER A 168 -10.99 2.24 -15.40
C SER A 168 -11.17 3.75 -15.52
N ASP A 169 -11.62 4.39 -14.43
CA ASP A 169 -11.72 5.85 -14.35
C ASP A 169 -10.34 6.52 -14.17
N ASP A 170 -9.32 5.75 -13.78
CA ASP A 170 -7.93 6.22 -13.74
C ASP A 170 -7.34 6.22 -15.16
N SER A 171 -7.03 7.42 -15.67
CA SER A 171 -6.49 7.59 -17.04
C SER A 171 -5.18 6.84 -17.31
N SER A 172 -4.33 6.64 -16.29
CA SER A 172 -3.07 5.90 -16.44
C SER A 172 -3.31 4.41 -16.54
N VAL A 173 -4.22 3.88 -15.71
CA VAL A 173 -4.66 2.49 -15.77
C VAL A 173 -5.40 2.22 -17.07
N GLN A 174 -6.27 3.14 -17.51
CA GLN A 174 -7.00 2.99 -18.77
C GLN A 174 -6.07 2.89 -19.98
N ARG A 175 -4.97 3.66 -20.02
CA ARG A 175 -3.96 3.51 -21.09
C ARG A 175 -3.36 2.10 -21.11
N ASN A 176 -3.01 1.56 -19.94
CA ASN A 176 -2.49 0.20 -19.84
C ASN A 176 -3.54 -0.83 -20.30
N LEU A 177 -4.81 -0.68 -19.89
CA LEU A 177 -5.89 -1.58 -20.27
C LEU A 177 -6.16 -1.57 -21.78
N THR A 178 -6.05 -0.41 -22.43
CA THR A 178 -6.18 -0.28 -23.88
C THR A 178 -5.08 -1.06 -24.60
N GLU A 179 -3.82 -0.91 -24.19
CA GLU A 179 -2.72 -1.69 -24.76
C GLU A 179 -2.85 -3.18 -24.41
N LEU A 180 -3.22 -3.53 -23.19
CA LEU A 180 -3.42 -4.91 -22.76
C LEU A 180 -4.46 -5.62 -23.64
N LYS A 181 -5.62 -4.97 -23.86
CA LYS A 181 -6.69 -5.50 -24.71
C LYS A 181 -6.21 -5.75 -26.15
N LYS A 182 -5.42 -4.82 -26.69
CA LYS A 182 -4.84 -4.93 -28.03
C LYS A 182 -3.85 -6.10 -28.14
N GLU A 183 -2.95 -6.27 -27.18
CA GLU A 183 -1.98 -7.35 -27.20
C GLU A 183 -2.61 -8.73 -26.97
N VAL A 184 -3.64 -8.81 -26.12
CA VAL A 184 -4.47 -10.02 -25.98
C VAL A 184 -5.17 -10.37 -27.29
N ALA A 185 -5.71 -9.37 -28.01
CA ALA A 185 -6.33 -9.60 -29.31
C ALA A 185 -5.33 -10.13 -30.34
N LYS A 186 -4.11 -9.57 -30.41
CA LYS A 186 -3.04 -10.10 -31.27
C LYS A 186 -2.70 -11.54 -30.94
N LEU A 187 -2.54 -11.88 -29.66
CA LEU A 187 -2.28 -13.24 -29.21
C LEU A 187 -3.41 -14.19 -29.63
N ASN A 188 -4.66 -13.76 -29.43
CA ASN A 188 -5.81 -14.55 -29.82
C ASN A 188 -5.81 -14.84 -31.33
N THR A 189 -5.56 -13.84 -32.16
CA THR A 189 -5.43 -14.01 -33.62
C THR A 189 -4.28 -14.96 -33.97
N ALA A 190 -3.10 -14.78 -33.37
CA ALA A 190 -1.93 -15.61 -33.64
C ALA A 190 -2.12 -17.08 -33.23
N LEU A 191 -2.99 -17.35 -32.26
CA LEU A 191 -3.32 -18.70 -31.78
C LEU A 191 -4.64 -19.23 -32.36
N GLY A 192 -5.18 -18.60 -33.41
CA GLY A 192 -6.36 -19.09 -34.11
C GLY A 192 -7.68 -18.94 -33.34
N GLY A 193 -7.81 -17.91 -32.52
CA GLY A 193 -9.06 -17.54 -31.84
C GLY A 193 -9.36 -18.34 -30.56
N LYS A 194 -8.37 -19.04 -30.00
CA LYS A 194 -8.56 -19.97 -28.88
C LYS A 194 -8.30 -19.37 -27.49
N VAL A 195 -7.92 -18.10 -27.38
CA VAL A 195 -7.56 -17.47 -26.10
C VAL A 195 -8.81 -16.96 -25.40
N THR A 196 -9.03 -17.40 -24.16
CA THR A 196 -10.08 -16.90 -23.27
C THR A 196 -9.48 -16.01 -22.20
N VAL A 197 -10.07 -14.84 -21.97
CA VAL A 197 -9.71 -13.96 -20.86
C VAL A 197 -10.59 -14.31 -19.67
N ASN A 198 -9.97 -14.70 -18.56
CA ASN A 198 -10.68 -15.02 -17.31
C ASN A 198 -10.72 -13.82 -16.36
N SER A 199 -9.66 -13.01 -16.35
CA SER A 199 -9.58 -11.78 -15.58
C SER A 199 -8.61 -10.78 -16.22
N ALA A 200 -8.85 -9.49 -16.05
CA ALA A 200 -7.97 -8.42 -16.53
C ALA A 200 -7.88 -7.31 -15.46
N TYR A 201 -8.61 -6.21 -15.61
CA TYR A 201 -8.62 -5.18 -14.57
C TYR A 201 -9.29 -5.67 -13.29
N ARG A 202 -8.65 -5.37 -12.15
CA ARG A 202 -9.25 -5.55 -10.83
C ARG A 202 -9.07 -4.27 -10.01
N PRO A 203 -10.14 -3.53 -9.67
CA PRO A 203 -10.01 -2.31 -8.91
C PRO A 203 -9.53 -2.61 -7.49
N MET A 204 -8.84 -1.65 -6.88
CA MET A 204 -8.27 -1.78 -5.54
C MET A 204 -9.33 -2.16 -4.48
N ALA A 205 -10.56 -1.64 -4.62
CA ALA A 205 -11.68 -1.99 -3.74
C ALA A 205 -12.04 -3.48 -3.82
N TYR A 206 -12.04 -4.08 -5.01
CA TYR A 206 -12.30 -5.50 -5.17
C TYR A 206 -11.14 -6.36 -4.64
N GLN A 207 -9.89 -5.95 -4.87
CA GLN A 207 -8.73 -6.63 -4.29
C GLN A 207 -8.74 -6.58 -2.75
N ARG A 208 -9.16 -5.45 -2.16
CA ARG A 208 -9.38 -5.31 -0.71
C ARG A 208 -10.47 -6.26 -0.20
N HIS A 209 -11.57 -6.41 -0.94
CA HIS A 209 -12.66 -7.33 -0.58
C HIS A 209 -12.17 -8.77 -0.46
N LEU A 210 -11.50 -9.29 -1.50
CA LEU A 210 -10.94 -10.65 -1.48
C LEU A 210 -9.94 -10.86 -0.33
N TYR A 211 -9.07 -9.87 -0.08
CA TYR A 211 -8.16 -9.92 1.06
C TYR A 211 -8.89 -9.91 2.40
N ALA A 212 -9.92 -9.07 2.55
CA ALA A 212 -10.70 -8.96 3.77
C ALA A 212 -11.45 -10.27 4.09
N ILE A 213 -11.97 -10.96 3.08
CA ILE A 213 -12.59 -12.28 3.24
C ILE A 213 -11.59 -13.26 3.85
N VAL A 214 -10.41 -13.44 3.26
CA VAL A 214 -9.39 -14.37 3.76
C VAL A 214 -8.88 -13.96 5.14
N ASN A 215 -8.61 -12.67 5.35
CA ASN A 215 -8.13 -12.17 6.63
C ASN A 215 -9.14 -12.43 7.74
N LYS A 216 -10.44 -12.17 7.53
CA LYS A 216 -11.48 -12.45 8.53
C LYS A 216 -11.66 -13.95 8.74
N TRP A 217 -11.75 -14.71 7.65
CA TRP A 217 -12.00 -16.15 7.70
C TRP A 217 -10.88 -16.93 8.37
N ILE A 218 -9.63 -16.68 7.96
CA ILE A 218 -8.44 -17.41 8.38
C ILE A 218 -7.72 -16.67 9.51
N THR A 219 -7.21 -15.47 9.26
CA THR A 219 -6.32 -14.76 10.20
C THR A 219 -7.02 -14.36 11.49
N GLN A 220 -8.26 -13.89 11.40
CA GLN A 220 -9.07 -13.54 12.58
C GLN A 220 -9.86 -14.73 13.13
N GLY A 221 -9.66 -15.93 12.58
CA GLY A 221 -10.23 -17.17 13.10
C GLY A 221 -11.76 -17.27 13.00
N LEU A 222 -12.42 -16.47 12.14
CA LEU A 222 -13.88 -16.51 12.01
C LEU A 222 -14.39 -17.89 11.56
N LYS A 223 -13.59 -18.62 10.77
CA LYS A 223 -13.89 -20.00 10.35
C LYS A 223 -14.17 -20.94 11.52
N ASP A 224 -13.38 -20.81 12.59
CA ASP A 224 -13.46 -21.70 13.76
C ASP A 224 -14.16 -21.04 14.95
N ASN A 225 -14.57 -19.77 14.80
CA ASN A 225 -15.28 -19.01 15.82
C ASN A 225 -16.66 -19.64 16.13
N THR A 226 -16.96 -19.79 17.43
CA THR A 226 -18.19 -20.39 17.98
C THR A 226 -19.06 -19.39 18.74
N ASP A 227 -18.70 -18.12 18.77
CA ASP A 227 -19.49 -17.06 19.40
C ASP A 227 -20.82 -16.87 18.63
N PRO A 228 -21.99 -17.02 19.26
CA PRO A 228 -23.28 -16.79 18.62
C PRO A 228 -23.41 -15.39 18.01
N LEU A 229 -22.75 -14.38 18.58
CA LEU A 229 -22.75 -13.02 18.06
C LEU A 229 -22.09 -12.93 16.67
N CYS A 230 -21.18 -13.86 16.35
CA CYS A 230 -20.46 -13.93 15.08
C CYS A 230 -21.10 -14.90 14.06
N ALA A 231 -22.17 -15.61 14.41
CA ALA A 231 -22.75 -16.65 13.55
C ALA A 231 -23.20 -16.11 12.18
N SER A 232 -23.88 -14.96 12.15
CA SER A 232 -24.31 -14.32 10.90
C SER A 232 -23.12 -13.90 10.05
N LEU A 233 -22.12 -13.24 10.65
CA LEU A 233 -20.93 -12.81 9.94
C LEU A 233 -20.14 -14.01 9.38
N LYS A 234 -20.01 -15.08 10.17
CA LYS A 234 -19.40 -16.33 9.74
C LYS A 234 -20.11 -16.92 8.53
N SER A 235 -21.45 -16.93 8.53
CA SER A 235 -22.21 -17.40 7.38
C SER A 235 -21.94 -16.56 6.14
N THR A 236 -21.96 -15.22 6.26
CA THR A 236 -21.71 -14.32 5.12
C THR A 236 -20.29 -14.44 4.59
N VAL A 237 -19.27 -14.35 5.45
CA VAL A 237 -17.86 -14.44 5.04
C VAL A 237 -17.53 -15.84 4.50
N GLY A 238 -18.11 -16.89 5.08
CA GLY A 238 -17.91 -18.26 4.61
C GLY A 238 -18.51 -18.50 3.22
N ALA A 239 -19.69 -17.94 2.95
CA ALA A 239 -20.29 -17.99 1.62
C ALA A 239 -19.44 -17.27 0.57
N GLU A 240 -18.93 -16.08 0.90
CA GLU A 240 -18.02 -15.32 0.03
C GLU A 240 -16.70 -16.06 -0.20
N TYR A 241 -16.10 -16.62 0.86
CA TYR A 241 -14.87 -17.41 0.77
C TYR A 241 -15.03 -18.61 -0.18
N ALA A 242 -16.16 -19.32 -0.07
CA ALA A 242 -16.47 -20.45 -0.94
C ALA A 242 -16.77 -20.01 -2.38
N LYS A 243 -17.54 -18.92 -2.57
CA LYS A 243 -17.89 -18.35 -3.88
C LYS A 243 -16.66 -18.08 -4.74
N HIS A 244 -15.61 -17.53 -4.12
CA HIS A 244 -14.38 -17.17 -4.83
C HIS A 244 -13.32 -18.27 -4.85
N GLY A 245 -13.54 -19.42 -4.20
CA GLY A 245 -12.57 -20.51 -4.12
C GLY A 245 -11.25 -20.09 -3.50
N LEU A 246 -11.28 -19.22 -2.49
CA LEU A 246 -10.06 -18.62 -1.94
C LEU A 246 -9.21 -19.65 -1.20
N GLY A 247 -7.90 -19.53 -1.37
CA GLY A 247 -6.90 -20.32 -0.63
C GLY A 247 -6.57 -19.70 0.73
N THR A 248 -5.49 -20.18 1.33
CA THR A 248 -5.02 -19.71 2.64
C THR A 248 -4.40 -18.30 2.60
N VAL A 249 -3.99 -17.83 1.42
CA VAL A 249 -3.35 -16.53 1.23
C VAL A 249 -3.91 -15.87 -0.02
N VAL A 250 -4.33 -14.61 0.13
CA VAL A 250 -4.62 -13.70 -0.99
C VAL A 250 -3.59 -12.59 -0.95
N ALA A 251 -3.08 -12.20 -2.12
CA ALA A 251 -2.10 -11.12 -2.23
C ALA A 251 -2.64 -9.84 -1.57
N SER A 252 -1.82 -9.22 -0.72
CA SER A 252 -2.17 -7.98 -0.03
C SER A 252 -2.57 -6.90 -1.06
N PRO A 253 -3.60 -6.08 -0.78
CA PRO A 253 -4.01 -5.02 -1.69
C PRO A 253 -2.86 -4.03 -1.91
N GLY A 254 -2.34 -4.00 -3.13
CA GLY A 254 -1.26 -3.11 -3.52
C GLY A 254 -1.63 -2.36 -4.78
N SER A 255 -1.43 -1.04 -4.79
CA SER A 255 -1.55 -0.20 -5.98
C SER A 255 -0.59 -0.62 -7.11
N CYS A 256 0.40 -1.45 -6.78
CA CYS A 256 1.38 -1.96 -7.72
C CYS A 256 1.02 -3.33 -8.32
N ALA A 257 -0.05 -3.99 -7.87
CA ALA A 257 -0.45 -5.29 -8.39
C ALA A 257 -0.80 -5.21 -9.90
N PRO A 258 -0.37 -6.17 -10.73
CA PRO A 258 -0.57 -6.09 -12.19
C PRO A 258 -2.02 -5.88 -12.62
N HIS A 259 -2.98 -6.58 -12.01
CA HIS A 259 -4.41 -6.40 -12.29
C HIS A 259 -4.94 -5.02 -11.88
N VAL A 260 -4.42 -4.44 -10.79
CA VAL A 260 -4.79 -3.09 -10.32
C VAL A 260 -4.20 -2.00 -11.20
N LYS A 261 -2.99 -2.21 -11.74
CA LYS A 261 -2.35 -1.31 -12.71
C LYS A 261 -2.90 -1.43 -14.12
N GLY A 262 -3.77 -2.41 -14.39
CA GLY A 262 -4.27 -2.71 -15.72
C GLY A 262 -3.21 -3.27 -16.67
N THR A 263 -2.14 -3.85 -16.13
CA THR A 263 -1.06 -4.48 -16.89
C THR A 263 -1.10 -6.00 -16.87
N GLY A 264 -1.87 -6.59 -15.95
CA GLY A 264 -2.00 -8.05 -15.79
C GLY A 264 -3.29 -8.61 -16.38
N VAL A 265 -3.22 -9.84 -16.87
CA VAL A 265 -4.34 -10.59 -17.43
C VAL A 265 -4.19 -12.07 -17.14
N ASP A 266 -5.31 -12.71 -16.78
CA ASP A 266 -5.38 -14.16 -16.62
C ASP A 266 -6.01 -14.75 -17.88
N LEU A 267 -5.23 -15.59 -18.58
CA LEU A 267 -5.60 -16.18 -19.86
C LEU A 267 -5.70 -17.69 -19.74
N GLN A 268 -6.77 -18.25 -20.28
CA GLN A 268 -6.85 -19.66 -20.61
C GLN A 268 -6.53 -19.83 -22.09
N ILE A 269 -5.48 -20.60 -22.36
CA ILE A 269 -5.03 -20.90 -23.71
C ILE A 269 -5.08 -22.44 -23.83
N PRO A 270 -5.99 -23.03 -24.59
CA PRO A 270 -6.06 -24.49 -24.69
C PRO A 270 -4.86 -25.08 -25.45
N GLY A 271 -4.17 -26.06 -24.87
CA GLY A 271 -3.14 -26.86 -25.54
C GLY A 271 -1.81 -26.17 -25.81
N TYR A 272 -1.57 -25.00 -25.21
CA TYR A 272 -0.28 -24.30 -25.29
C TYR A 272 0.76 -24.87 -24.31
N ASP A 273 2.02 -24.82 -24.72
CA ASP A 273 3.17 -25.12 -23.87
C ASP A 273 3.73 -23.82 -23.27
N LEU A 274 3.70 -23.73 -21.94
CA LEU A 274 4.20 -22.59 -21.18
C LEU A 274 5.70 -22.35 -21.38
N ASN A 275 6.48 -23.37 -21.73
CA ASN A 275 7.91 -23.22 -21.97
C ASN A 275 8.21 -22.46 -23.28
N THR A 276 7.29 -22.48 -24.24
CA THR A 276 7.49 -21.88 -25.57
C THR A 276 6.67 -20.62 -25.79
N ILE A 277 5.66 -20.33 -24.95
CA ILE A 277 4.73 -19.20 -25.14
C ILE A 277 5.43 -17.84 -25.17
N ASN A 278 6.45 -17.63 -24.33
CA ASN A 278 7.18 -16.37 -24.31
C ASN A 278 7.99 -16.15 -25.60
N SER A 279 8.63 -17.19 -26.13
CA SER A 279 9.32 -17.14 -27.42
C SER A 279 8.33 -16.87 -28.56
N PHE A 280 7.17 -17.53 -28.53
CA PHE A 280 6.11 -17.30 -29.51
C PHE A 280 5.63 -15.83 -29.50
N MET A 281 5.41 -15.25 -28.32
CA MET A 281 5.01 -13.83 -28.18
C MET A 281 6.07 -12.89 -28.76
N VAL A 282 7.35 -13.14 -28.49
CA VAL A 282 8.45 -12.34 -29.05
C VAL A 282 8.48 -12.43 -30.59
N THR A 283 8.40 -13.64 -31.16
CA THR A 283 8.39 -13.85 -32.61
C THR A 283 7.21 -13.18 -33.30
N ASN A 284 6.05 -13.10 -32.64
CA ASN A 284 4.84 -12.50 -33.19
C ASN A 284 4.66 -11.01 -32.80
N HIS A 285 5.68 -10.37 -32.21
CA HIS A 285 5.62 -8.97 -31.78
C HIS A 285 4.44 -8.66 -30.84
N ILE A 286 4.16 -9.60 -29.93
CA ILE A 286 3.14 -9.49 -28.88
C ILE A 286 3.81 -9.04 -27.59
N ASN A 287 3.38 -7.92 -27.05
CA ASN A 287 3.93 -7.30 -25.85
C ASN A 287 3.31 -7.86 -24.55
N LEU A 288 3.24 -9.19 -24.45
CA LEU A 288 2.82 -9.90 -23.23
C LEU A 288 3.96 -10.81 -22.77
N ARG A 289 3.91 -11.21 -21.50
CA ARG A 289 4.87 -12.14 -20.91
C ARG A 289 4.24 -12.96 -19.80
N TRP A 290 4.42 -14.27 -19.87
CA TRP A 290 4.23 -15.16 -18.73
C TRP A 290 5.46 -15.09 -17.80
N GLN A 291 5.23 -14.93 -16.49
CA GLN A 291 6.28 -14.67 -15.51
C GLN A 291 7.07 -15.93 -15.07
N GLY A 292 6.77 -17.11 -15.61
CA GLY A 292 7.47 -18.35 -15.25
C GLY A 292 7.09 -18.88 -13.86
N LEU A 293 5.98 -18.42 -13.30
CA LEU A 293 5.48 -18.88 -12.00
C LEU A 293 4.70 -20.18 -12.22
N THR A 294 5.27 -21.32 -11.86
CA THR A 294 4.63 -22.64 -12.04
C THR A 294 3.30 -22.77 -11.31
N ASN A 295 3.12 -22.03 -10.21
CA ASN A 295 1.88 -22.00 -9.43
C ASN A 295 0.84 -21.02 -9.99
N ASP A 296 1.20 -20.27 -11.04
CA ASP A 296 0.34 -19.30 -11.71
C ASP A 296 0.53 -19.36 -13.24
N PRO A 297 0.09 -20.46 -13.88
CA PRO A 297 0.31 -20.69 -15.31
C PRO A 297 -0.54 -19.79 -16.20
N VAL A 298 -1.58 -19.16 -15.65
CA VAL A 298 -2.56 -18.38 -16.41
C VAL A 298 -2.24 -16.89 -16.44
N HIS A 299 -1.31 -16.41 -15.62
CA HIS A 299 -1.08 -14.97 -15.44
C HIS A 299 0.00 -14.40 -16.37
N PHE A 300 -0.39 -13.39 -17.16
CA PHE A 300 0.47 -12.69 -18.11
C PHE A 300 0.47 -11.20 -17.83
N ASN A 301 1.59 -10.54 -18.12
CA ASN A 301 1.77 -9.10 -17.95
C ASN A 301 2.20 -8.40 -19.24
N LEU A 302 1.76 -7.16 -19.43
CA LEU A 302 2.37 -6.23 -20.38
C LEU A 302 3.84 -6.01 -20.04
N GLN A 303 4.72 -5.97 -21.06
CA GLN A 303 6.13 -5.66 -20.84
C GLN A 303 6.45 -4.16 -20.94
N ASN A 304 5.55 -3.35 -21.50
CA ASN A 304 5.70 -1.89 -21.58
C ASN A 304 4.42 -1.18 -21.10
N PRO A 305 4.48 -0.33 -20.05
CA PRO A 305 5.70 0.00 -19.27
C PRO A 305 6.30 -1.24 -18.59
N PRO A 306 7.62 -1.27 -18.33
CA PRO A 306 8.29 -2.42 -17.74
C PRO A 306 7.56 -2.84 -16.47
N TYR A 307 7.18 -4.12 -16.41
CA TYR A 307 6.73 -4.74 -15.18
C TYR A 307 7.89 -4.72 -14.18
N SER A 308 8.00 -3.62 -13.44
CA SER A 308 8.69 -3.62 -12.16
C SER A 308 7.76 -4.33 -11.21
N GLY A 309 8.01 -5.62 -11.00
CA GLY A 309 7.33 -6.36 -9.94
C GLY A 309 7.34 -5.52 -8.67
N CYS A 310 6.22 -5.50 -7.95
CA CYS A 310 6.23 -4.93 -6.60
C CYS A 310 7.41 -5.57 -5.89
N ALA A 311 8.35 -4.78 -5.36
CA ALA A 311 9.37 -5.34 -4.47
C ALA A 311 8.62 -6.21 -3.46
N ALA A 312 8.93 -7.52 -3.47
CA ALA A 312 8.17 -8.49 -2.70
C ALA A 312 8.24 -8.05 -1.24
N SER A 313 7.11 -7.56 -0.74
CA SER A 313 6.89 -7.36 0.69
C SER A 313 6.76 -8.75 1.28
N PHE A 314 7.90 -9.40 1.51
CA PHE A 314 8.02 -10.47 2.49
C PHE A 314 7.85 -9.88 3.89
#